data_AF-A0AAW1ZR72-F1
#
_entry.id   AF-A0AAW1ZR72-F1
#
_cell.length_a   1.000
_cell.length_b   1.000
_cell.length_c   1.000
_cell.angle_alpha   90.00
_cell.angle_beta   90.00
_cell.angle_gamma   90.00
#
_symmetry.space_group_name_H-M   'P 1'
#
loop_
_entity.id
_entity.type
_entity.pdbx_description
1 polymer ?
#
loop_
_entity_poly.entity_id
_entity_poly.type
_entity_poly.pdbx_seq_one_letter_code
_entity_poly.pdbx_strand_id
1 'polypeptide(L)'
;MVVSRILRLYNALRSYFGSIHEKQARCVRLREVFQDPMSEIHLLFYQSTLIIFTHFNLLFQRQDPCVYLLHEQIRFFIKKLLSKFLKPGAFRGVNVDTVDLRDEESQLPDSQLGVGFTTRTTLNRLVEAGDISKDSAKKFHVAARSFFVKAVEYATAKLPLHDPVLEHSRFVDFRQKMDTSLDDVLYFVHRFNHLLPYNQPREQDQLNDEFLEYQMMEEEDIPASIWGEAVIRTNEDGEYHRMDRLWGYLGSLKNWASGILKFPKLSKVAQIVLSLPHSNADAERTFLVIGLNKTDTWKRLSLDGTLSSIITMKMSSLEPCFRYEPPAEVVKQAKTATVAYNTPHL
;
A
#
# COMPACT_ATOMS: atom_id res chain seq x y z
N MET A 1 7.57 -11.11 10.19
CA MET A 1 8.63 -10.06 10.22
C MET A 1 9.91 -10.59 10.87
N VAL A 2 11.08 -10.15 10.40
CA VAL A 2 12.40 -10.59 10.90
C VAL A 2 12.58 -10.31 12.40
N VAL A 3 12.14 -9.15 12.88
CA VAL A 3 12.24 -8.74 14.30
C VAL A 3 11.55 -9.74 15.23
N SER A 4 10.34 -10.20 14.89
CA SER A 4 9.61 -11.19 15.69
C SER A 4 10.35 -12.53 15.79
N ARG A 5 11.06 -12.93 14.73
CA ARG A 5 11.87 -14.15 14.75
C ARG A 5 13.11 -14.00 15.63
N ILE A 6 13.76 -12.84 15.62
CA ILE A 6 14.88 -12.51 16.49
C ILE A 6 14.43 -12.55 17.95
N LEU A 7 13.33 -11.87 18.29
CA LEU A 7 12.77 -11.85 19.65
C LEU A 7 12.41 -13.25 20.15
N ARG A 8 11.80 -14.10 19.30
CA ARG A 8 11.50 -15.50 19.66
C ARG A 8 12.77 -16.31 19.99
N LEU A 9 13.89 -15.99 19.37
CA LEU A 9 15.18 -16.65 19.60
C LEU A 9 16.10 -15.86 20.54
N TYR A 10 15.62 -14.78 21.15
CA TYR A 10 16.49 -13.79 21.79
C TYR A 10 17.35 -14.39 22.89
N ASN A 11 16.75 -15.18 23.79
CA ASN A 11 17.48 -15.83 24.89
C ASN A 11 18.51 -16.85 24.38
N ALA A 12 18.17 -17.61 23.33
CA ALA A 12 19.09 -18.56 22.72
C ALA A 12 20.26 -17.86 22.03
N LEU A 13 20.00 -16.77 21.30
CA LEU A 13 21.02 -15.96 20.64
C LEU A 13 21.93 -15.27 21.65
N ARG A 14 21.37 -14.71 22.72
CA ARG A 14 22.13 -14.11 23.83
C ARG A 14 23.06 -15.12 24.50
N SER A 15 22.55 -16.31 24.80
CA SER A 15 23.36 -17.40 25.36
C SER A 15 24.46 -17.86 24.41
N TYR A 16 24.14 -18.06 23.13
CA TYR A 16 25.07 -18.50 22.10
C TYR A 16 26.21 -17.49 21.86
N PHE A 17 25.90 -16.21 21.64
CA PHE A 17 26.95 -15.21 21.42
C PHE A 17 27.75 -14.90 22.69
N GLY A 18 27.15 -15.10 23.87
CA GLY A 18 27.83 -15.00 25.14
C GLY A 18 28.85 -16.13 25.39
N SER A 19 28.62 -17.33 24.86
CA SER A 19 29.51 -18.49 25.05
C SER A 19 30.61 -18.62 23.99
N ILE A 20 30.45 -17.97 22.85
CA ILE A 20 31.43 -18.00 21.77
C ILE A 20 32.54 -17.00 22.04
N HIS A 21 33.81 -17.41 21.88
CA HIS A 21 35.01 -16.56 21.95
C HIS A 21 35.66 -16.29 20.58
N GLU A 22 34.90 -16.50 19.50
CA GLU A 22 35.35 -16.26 18.14
C GLU A 22 35.77 -14.80 17.93
N LYS A 23 36.92 -14.61 17.28
CA LYS A 23 37.53 -13.28 17.05
C LYS A 23 37.02 -12.59 15.78
N GLN A 24 36.15 -13.25 15.01
CA GLN A 24 35.59 -12.64 13.81
C GLN A 24 34.81 -11.38 14.20
N ALA A 25 35.09 -10.26 13.53
CA ALA A 25 34.53 -8.95 13.87
C ALA A 25 32.98 -8.94 13.96
N ARG A 26 32.31 -9.76 13.14
CA ARG A 26 30.86 -9.91 13.17
C ARG A 26 30.37 -10.56 14.48
N CYS A 27 31.03 -11.61 14.95
CA CYS A 27 30.67 -12.31 16.18
C CYS A 27 30.92 -11.43 17.42
N VAL A 28 32.00 -10.65 17.42
CA VAL A 28 32.28 -9.67 18.48
C VAL A 28 31.17 -8.62 18.58
N ARG A 29 30.79 -7.99 17.47
CA ARG A 29 29.69 -7.01 17.45
C ARG A 29 28.37 -7.61 17.92
N LEU A 30 28.04 -8.84 17.48
CA LEU A 30 26.81 -9.50 17.90
C LEU A 30 26.82 -9.83 19.39
N ARG A 31 27.98 -10.24 19.94
CA ARG A 31 28.13 -10.44 21.39
C ARG A 31 27.86 -9.16 22.17
N GLU A 32 28.47 -8.04 21.76
CA GLU A 32 28.25 -6.73 22.40
C GLU A 32 26.76 -6.34 22.34
N VAL A 33 26.13 -6.48 21.17
CA VAL A 33 24.71 -6.16 20.98
C VAL A 33 23.82 -7.00 21.89
N PHE A 34 23.98 -8.33 21.95
CA PHE A 34 23.12 -9.19 22.77
C PHE A 34 23.44 -9.13 24.28
N GLN A 35 24.60 -8.59 24.66
CA GLN A 35 24.94 -8.32 26.07
C GLN A 35 24.28 -7.04 26.59
N ASP A 36 24.08 -6.04 25.72
CA ASP A 36 23.40 -4.80 26.08
C ASP A 36 21.89 -5.04 26.33
N PRO A 37 21.37 -4.80 27.55
CA PRO A 37 19.95 -4.96 27.86
C PRO A 37 19.06 -4.01 27.03
N MET A 38 19.58 -2.88 26.53
CA MET A 38 18.83 -1.99 25.66
C MET A 38 18.50 -2.62 24.31
N SER A 39 19.26 -3.60 23.83
CA SER A 39 19.01 -4.25 22.53
C SER A 39 17.64 -4.93 22.47
N GLU A 40 17.22 -5.58 23.56
CA GLU A 40 15.89 -6.18 23.65
C GLU A 40 14.79 -5.11 23.57
N ILE A 41 15.00 -3.99 24.28
CA ILE A 41 14.06 -2.85 24.29
C ILE A 41 13.88 -2.27 22.89
N HIS A 42 14.97 -2.07 22.15
CA HIS A 42 14.90 -1.59 20.77
C HIS A 42 14.16 -2.58 19.85
N LEU A 43 14.42 -3.89 19.98
CA LEU A 43 13.73 -4.90 19.18
C LEU A 43 12.23 -4.96 19.49
N LEU A 44 11.85 -4.88 20.77
CA LEU A 44 10.44 -4.81 21.18
C LEU A 44 9.75 -3.55 20.64
N PHE A 45 10.43 -2.40 20.69
CA PHE A 45 9.94 -1.16 20.10
C PHE A 45 9.72 -1.29 18.59
N TYR A 46 10.66 -1.89 17.86
CA TYR A 46 10.50 -2.13 16.43
C TYR A 46 9.37 -3.12 16.13
N GLN A 47 9.22 -4.18 16.93
CA GLN A 47 8.11 -5.13 16.75
C GLN A 47 6.76 -4.42 16.87
N SER A 48 6.59 -3.54 17.84
CA SER A 48 5.33 -2.83 18.08
C SER A 48 5.08 -1.72 17.06
N THR A 49 6.13 -1.07 16.56
CA THR A 49 6.02 0.13 15.73
C THR A 49 5.96 -0.18 14.24
N LEU A 50 6.75 -1.15 13.75
CA LEU A 50 6.82 -1.48 12.33
C LEU A 50 5.52 -2.07 11.76
N ILE A 51 4.62 -2.55 12.62
CA ILE A 51 3.31 -3.06 12.19
C ILE A 51 2.48 -1.97 11.50
N ILE A 52 2.60 -0.71 11.93
CA ILE A 52 1.89 0.44 11.34
C ILE A 52 2.30 0.64 9.88
N PHE A 53 3.61 0.57 9.62
CA PHE A 53 4.18 0.66 8.27
C PHE A 53 3.84 -0.58 7.44
N THR A 54 3.85 -1.76 8.05
CA THR A 54 3.50 -3.01 7.37
C THR A 54 2.06 -2.98 6.88
N HIS A 55 1.11 -2.55 7.72
CA HIS A 55 -0.30 -2.46 7.35
C HIS A 55 -0.52 -1.44 6.22
N PHE A 56 0.16 -0.29 6.27
CA PHE A 56 0.09 0.69 5.19
C PHE A 56 0.73 0.17 3.89
N ASN A 57 1.89 -0.50 3.97
CA ASN A 57 2.54 -1.10 2.81
C ASN A 57 1.72 -2.20 2.13
N LEU A 58 0.91 -2.94 2.90
CA LEU A 58 0.01 -3.95 2.33
C LEU A 58 -1.01 -3.34 1.36
N LEU A 59 -1.38 -2.06 1.53
CA LEU A 59 -2.26 -1.35 0.61
C LEU A 59 -1.64 -1.23 -0.79
N PHE A 60 -0.36 -0.84 -0.87
CA PHE A 60 0.36 -0.74 -2.14
C PHE A 60 0.69 -2.11 -2.75
N GLN A 61 0.56 -3.18 -1.97
CA GLN A 61 0.75 -4.56 -2.45
C GLN A 61 -0.53 -5.18 -3.03
N ARG A 62 -1.66 -4.47 -2.97
CA ARG A 62 -2.92 -4.95 -3.52
C ARG A 62 -2.88 -4.99 -5.05
N GLN A 63 -3.70 -5.88 -5.61
CA GLN A 63 -3.86 -6.04 -7.05
C GLN A 63 -5.24 -5.58 -7.52
N ASP A 64 -6.22 -5.62 -6.62
CA ASP A 64 -7.53 -5.05 -6.85
C ASP A 64 -7.47 -3.51 -6.84
N PRO A 65 -8.30 -2.81 -7.64
CA PRO A 65 -8.35 -1.35 -7.68
C PRO A 65 -8.64 -0.74 -6.31
N CYS A 66 -7.72 0.10 -5.79
CA CYS A 66 -7.94 0.82 -4.54
C CYS A 66 -7.43 2.27 -4.53
N VAL A 67 -7.32 2.89 -5.72
CA VAL A 67 -6.89 4.30 -5.84
C VAL A 67 -7.74 5.25 -4.99
N TYR A 68 -9.06 5.00 -4.92
CA TYR A 68 -10.02 5.77 -4.15
C TYR A 68 -9.80 5.72 -2.63
N LEU A 69 -9.11 4.69 -2.12
CA LEU A 69 -8.77 4.55 -0.70
C LEU A 69 -7.48 5.28 -0.33
N LEU A 70 -6.56 5.49 -1.30
CA LEU A 70 -5.20 5.92 -0.98
C LEU A 70 -5.15 7.24 -0.22
N HIS A 71 -5.93 8.23 -0.62
CA HIS A 71 -5.91 9.54 0.02
C HIS A 71 -6.25 9.45 1.52
N GLU A 72 -7.35 8.77 1.86
CA GLU A 72 -7.75 8.59 3.25
C GLU A 72 -6.76 7.73 4.02
N GLN A 73 -6.28 6.63 3.42
CA GLN A 73 -5.34 5.72 4.07
C GLN A 73 -3.98 6.36 4.35
N ILE A 74 -3.48 7.24 3.46
CA ILE A 74 -2.29 8.07 3.72
C ILE A 74 -2.50 8.95 4.95
N ARG A 75 -3.62 9.68 5.00
CA ARG A 75 -3.94 10.57 6.12
C ARG A 75 -4.09 9.79 7.42
N PHE A 76 -4.74 8.64 7.37
CA PHE A 76 -4.92 7.76 8.52
C PHE A 76 -3.59 7.17 9.01
N PHE A 77 -2.71 6.76 8.11
CA PHE A 77 -1.35 6.32 8.44
C PHE A 77 -0.56 7.40 9.18
N ILE A 78 -0.59 8.65 8.69
CA ILE A 78 0.07 9.78 9.36
C ILE A 78 -0.56 10.06 10.73
N LYS A 79 -1.90 10.09 10.83
CA LYS A 79 -2.60 10.24 12.13
C LYS A 79 -2.22 9.13 13.12
N LYS A 80 -2.07 7.88 12.65
CA LYS A 80 -1.59 6.77 13.49
C LYS A 80 -0.18 7.03 14.02
N LEU A 81 0.72 7.59 13.23
CA LEU A 81 2.06 7.98 13.70
C LEU A 81 2.00 9.16 14.68
N LEU A 82 1.25 10.21 14.37
CA LEU A 82 1.05 11.38 15.25
C LEU A 82 0.55 10.96 16.63
N SER A 83 -0.44 10.06 16.68
CA SER A 83 -1.00 9.55 17.95
C SER A 83 0.00 8.80 18.84
N LYS A 84 1.20 8.45 18.35
CA LYS A 84 2.24 7.82 19.17
C LYS A 84 3.01 8.80 20.05
N PHE A 85 2.99 10.09 19.73
CA PHE A 85 3.79 11.09 20.44
C PHE A 85 3.09 12.44 20.65
N LEU A 86 1.94 12.69 20.03
CA LEU A 86 1.12 13.89 20.24
C LEU A 86 -0.19 13.54 20.96
N LYS A 87 -0.68 14.50 21.74
CA LYS A 87 -2.01 14.46 22.34
C LYS A 87 -3.07 14.49 21.23
N PRO A 88 -4.18 13.73 21.33
CA PRO A 88 -5.23 13.73 20.29
C PRO A 88 -5.78 15.12 19.95
N GLY A 89 -5.84 16.03 20.92
CA GLY A 89 -6.31 17.40 20.70
C GLY A 89 -5.42 18.23 19.75
N ALA A 90 -4.14 17.89 19.61
CA ALA A 90 -3.19 18.65 18.81
C ALA A 90 -3.36 18.45 17.29
N PHE A 91 -3.98 17.34 16.87
CA PHE A 91 -4.12 17.00 15.44
C PHE A 91 -5.55 16.56 15.05
N ARG A 92 -6.51 16.63 15.98
CA ARG A 92 -7.92 16.35 15.67
C ARG A 92 -8.51 17.53 14.90
N GLY A 93 -9.07 17.27 13.73
CA GLY A 93 -9.70 18.28 12.88
C GLY A 93 -8.72 19.19 12.12
N VAL A 94 -7.41 18.95 12.27
CA VAL A 94 -6.34 19.70 11.58
C VAL A 94 -5.81 18.86 10.42
N ASN A 95 -5.32 19.52 9.38
CA ASN A 95 -4.62 18.87 8.28
C ASN A 95 -3.29 18.26 8.78
N VAL A 96 -3.02 17.02 8.38
CA VAL A 96 -1.92 16.21 8.93
C VAL A 96 -0.53 16.78 8.63
N ASP A 97 -0.43 17.58 7.58
CA ASP A 97 0.78 18.25 7.11
C ASP A 97 1.03 19.62 7.75
N THR A 98 0.04 20.18 8.47
CA THR A 98 0.16 21.48 9.15
C THR A 98 0.38 21.36 10.65
N VAL A 99 0.43 20.14 11.19
CA VAL A 99 0.60 19.89 12.63
C VAL A 99 2.02 20.24 13.08
N ASP A 100 2.15 21.06 14.12
CA ASP A 100 3.45 21.28 14.76
C ASP A 100 3.87 20.04 15.55
N LEU A 101 4.94 19.39 15.07
CA LEU A 101 5.45 18.15 15.65
C LEU A 101 6.34 18.41 16.87
N ARG A 102 6.79 19.65 17.09
CA ARG A 102 7.82 20.03 18.07
C ARG A 102 7.26 20.84 19.23
N ASP A 103 6.00 21.25 19.18
CA ASP A 103 5.32 21.89 20.30
C ASP A 103 5.29 20.96 21.53
N GLU A 104 5.99 21.36 22.58
CA GLU A 104 6.13 20.58 23.82
C GLU A 104 4.79 20.46 24.56
N GLU A 105 3.90 21.45 24.47
CA GLU A 105 2.59 21.41 25.13
C GLU A 105 1.66 20.39 24.46
N SER A 106 1.79 20.22 23.16
CA SER A 106 1.05 19.23 22.38
C SER A 106 1.61 17.81 22.48
N GLN A 107 2.87 17.65 22.88
CA GLN A 107 3.51 16.34 22.97
C GLN A 107 3.06 15.52 24.20
N LEU A 108 3.10 14.20 24.05
CA LEU A 108 2.90 13.26 25.14
C LEU A 108 4.14 13.19 26.05
N PRO A 109 3.94 13.06 27.38
CA PRO A 109 5.04 12.75 28.28
C PRO A 109 5.62 11.36 27.98
N ASP A 110 6.88 11.13 28.38
CA ASP A 110 7.60 9.87 28.11
C ASP A 110 6.85 8.61 28.56
N SER A 111 6.12 8.71 29.68
CA SER A 111 5.30 7.62 30.23
C SER A 111 4.12 7.23 29.34
N GLN A 112 3.66 8.14 28.48
CA GLN A 112 2.50 7.95 27.60
C GLN A 112 2.89 7.73 26.13
N LEU A 113 4.17 7.85 25.77
CA LEU A 113 4.64 7.57 24.41
C LEU A 113 4.21 6.17 23.94
N GLY A 114 3.73 6.09 22.71
CA GLY A 114 3.19 4.88 22.08
C GLY A 114 4.24 3.86 21.64
N VAL A 115 5.20 3.51 22.51
CA VAL A 115 6.32 2.57 22.25
C VAL A 115 5.92 1.08 22.28
N GLY A 116 4.66 0.79 22.61
CA GLY A 116 4.14 -0.57 22.78
C GLY A 116 4.15 -1.03 24.23
N PHE A 117 3.15 -1.84 24.61
CA PHE A 117 2.96 -2.30 25.98
C PHE A 117 4.14 -3.14 26.47
N THR A 118 4.52 -4.17 25.72
CA THR A 118 5.65 -5.07 26.09
C THR A 118 6.96 -4.30 26.24
N THR A 119 7.26 -3.39 25.31
CA THR A 119 8.45 -2.52 25.39
C THR A 119 8.49 -1.72 26.69
N ARG A 120 7.36 -1.09 27.04
CA ARG A 120 7.25 -0.25 28.24
C ARG A 120 7.41 -1.08 29.52
N THR A 121 6.69 -2.19 29.62
CA THR A 121 6.73 -3.07 30.80
C THR A 121 8.12 -3.67 30.98
N THR A 122 8.78 -4.11 29.90
CA THR A 122 10.15 -4.64 29.99
C THR A 122 11.16 -3.56 30.36
N LEU A 123 11.05 -2.34 29.79
CA LEU A 123 11.94 -1.24 30.14
C LEU A 123 11.81 -0.87 31.63
N ASN A 124 10.59 -0.71 32.13
CA ASN A 124 10.35 -0.40 33.53
C ASN A 124 10.92 -1.47 34.46
N ARG A 125 10.68 -2.75 34.14
CA ARG A 125 11.21 -3.89 34.91
C ARG A 125 12.75 -3.88 34.97
N LEU A 126 13.42 -3.60 33.85
CA LEU A 126 14.89 -3.57 33.80
C LEU A 126 15.47 -2.33 34.50
N VAL A 127 14.75 -1.20 34.49
CA VAL A 127 15.14 -0.02 35.26
C VAL A 127 14.99 -0.26 36.76
N GLU A 128 13.89 -0.91 37.18
CA GLU A 128 13.66 -1.29 38.59
C GLU A 128 14.69 -2.31 39.10
N ALA A 129 15.09 -3.26 38.26
CA ALA A 129 16.13 -4.24 38.58
C ALA A 129 17.56 -3.65 38.60
N GLY A 130 17.75 -2.42 38.10
CA GLY A 130 19.06 -1.79 37.97
C GLY A 130 19.88 -2.25 36.77
N ASP A 131 19.32 -3.09 35.90
CA ASP A 131 19.95 -3.55 34.65
C ASP A 131 20.07 -2.41 33.61
N ILE A 132 19.16 -1.44 33.66
CA ILE A 132 19.14 -0.25 32.79
C ILE A 132 19.12 1.02 33.65
N SER A 133 20.01 1.97 33.35
CA SER A 133 20.02 3.27 34.03
C SER A 133 18.82 4.14 33.64
N LYS A 134 18.39 5.02 34.55
CA LYS A 134 17.34 6.02 34.26
C LYS A 134 17.72 6.95 33.10
N ASP A 135 19.02 7.26 32.94
CA ASP A 135 19.53 8.06 31.83
C ASP A 135 19.38 7.32 30.48
N SER A 136 19.71 6.03 30.44
CA SER A 136 19.51 5.17 29.26
C SER A 136 18.04 5.10 28.86
N ALA A 137 17.13 4.95 29.84
CA ALA A 137 15.69 4.96 29.59
C ALA A 137 15.22 6.32 29.03
N LYS A 138 15.70 7.43 29.57
CA LYS A 138 15.41 8.78 29.05
C LYS A 138 15.91 8.96 27.61
N LYS A 139 17.15 8.53 27.33
CA LYS A 139 17.72 8.54 25.97
C LYS A 139 16.88 7.72 24.99
N PHE A 140 16.36 6.57 25.42
CA PHE A 140 15.43 5.77 24.61
C PHE A 140 14.14 6.53 24.29
N HIS A 141 13.50 7.19 25.26
CA HIS A 141 12.29 7.97 25.00
C HIS A 141 12.53 9.14 24.04
N VAL A 142 13.65 9.84 24.18
CA VAL A 142 14.08 10.90 23.24
C VAL A 142 14.26 10.32 21.84
N ALA A 143 14.94 9.17 21.71
CA ALA A 143 15.15 8.51 20.43
C ALA A 143 13.84 8.02 19.79
N ALA A 144 12.93 7.42 20.58
CA ALA A 144 11.62 6.96 20.12
C ALA A 144 10.75 8.12 19.62
N ARG A 145 10.74 9.25 20.33
CA ARG A 145 10.06 10.47 19.89
C ARG A 145 10.64 11.01 18.58
N SER A 146 11.98 11.11 18.51
CA SER A 146 12.69 11.53 17.30
C SER A 146 12.37 10.63 16.10
N PHE A 147 12.29 9.31 16.32
CA PHE A 147 11.87 8.35 15.30
C PHE A 147 10.48 8.67 14.75
N PHE A 148 9.48 8.90 15.60
CA PHE A 148 8.12 9.21 15.14
C PHE A 148 8.03 10.55 14.43
N VAL A 149 8.70 11.59 14.95
CA VAL A 149 8.79 12.90 14.28
C VAL A 149 9.38 12.74 12.88
N LYS A 150 10.52 12.04 12.76
CA LYS A 150 11.16 11.79 11.47
C LYS A 150 10.32 10.95 10.53
N ALA A 151 9.56 9.99 11.05
CA ALA A 151 8.65 9.18 10.25
C ALA A 151 7.50 10.03 9.68
N VAL A 152 6.91 10.93 10.48
CA VAL A 152 5.88 11.87 10.01
C VAL A 152 6.46 12.85 8.99
N GLU A 153 7.59 13.50 9.31
CA GLU A 153 8.28 14.42 8.38
C GLU A 153 8.55 13.75 7.03
N TYR A 154 9.05 12.51 7.03
CA TYR A 154 9.30 11.74 5.81
C TYR A 154 8.00 11.38 5.07
N ALA A 155 6.98 10.90 5.79
CA ALA A 155 5.70 10.52 5.20
C ALA A 155 5.03 11.72 4.52
N THR A 156 4.94 12.85 5.21
CA THR A 156 4.36 14.09 4.67
C THR A 156 5.14 14.61 3.46
N ALA A 157 6.48 14.47 3.45
CA ALA A 157 7.31 14.92 2.34
C ALA A 157 7.30 14.00 1.11
N LYS A 158 6.97 12.72 1.27
CA LYS A 158 7.09 11.71 0.20
C LYS A 158 5.77 11.12 -0.27
N LEU A 159 4.73 11.15 0.54
CA LEU A 159 3.42 10.65 0.15
C LEU A 159 2.63 11.74 -0.60
N PRO A 160 1.84 11.36 -1.61
CA PRO A 160 1.04 12.28 -2.42
C PRO A 160 -0.21 12.74 -1.66
N LEU A 161 -0.02 13.54 -0.59
CA LEU A 161 -1.10 14.00 0.29
C LEU A 161 -2.10 14.92 -0.41
N HIS A 162 -1.61 15.75 -1.34
CA HIS A 162 -2.38 16.77 -2.05
C HIS A 162 -2.52 16.42 -3.54
N ASP A 163 -2.55 15.13 -3.87
CA ASP A 163 -2.69 14.68 -5.25
C ASP A 163 -4.17 14.73 -5.66
N PRO A 164 -4.54 15.56 -6.66
CA PRO A 164 -5.93 15.73 -7.04
C PRO A 164 -6.58 14.46 -7.59
N VAL A 165 -5.80 13.53 -8.18
CA VAL A 165 -6.35 12.23 -8.60
C VAL A 165 -6.81 11.45 -7.39
N LEU A 166 -6.02 11.42 -6.32
CA LEU A 166 -6.37 10.69 -5.11
C LEU A 166 -7.53 11.36 -4.36
N GLU A 167 -7.52 12.69 -4.25
CA GLU A 167 -8.58 13.45 -3.60
C GLU A 167 -9.94 13.26 -4.30
N HIS A 168 -9.98 13.48 -5.62
CA HIS A 168 -11.22 13.38 -6.38
C HIS A 168 -11.67 11.94 -6.58
N SER A 169 -10.79 10.93 -6.53
CA SER A 169 -11.19 9.52 -6.74
C SER A 169 -12.15 8.96 -5.68
N ARG A 170 -12.37 9.67 -4.56
CA ARG A 170 -13.18 9.23 -3.42
C ARG A 170 -14.64 8.96 -3.76
N PHE A 171 -15.22 9.61 -4.79
CA PHE A 171 -16.64 9.42 -5.14
C PHE A 171 -16.96 7.97 -5.56
N VAL A 172 -15.93 7.23 -6.00
CA VAL A 172 -16.02 5.82 -6.37
C VAL A 172 -16.35 4.93 -5.16
N ASP A 173 -16.02 5.36 -3.94
CA ASP A 173 -16.38 4.64 -2.72
C ASP A 173 -17.86 4.85 -2.40
N PHE A 174 -18.65 3.79 -2.48
CA PHE A 174 -20.07 3.82 -2.14
C PHE A 174 -20.33 4.35 -0.72
N ARG A 175 -19.37 4.17 0.19
CA ARG A 175 -19.46 4.60 1.59
C ARG A 175 -19.16 6.07 1.79
N GLN A 176 -18.43 6.70 0.87
CA GLN A 176 -18.05 8.11 0.95
C GLN A 176 -18.82 8.98 -0.03
N LYS A 177 -19.79 8.41 -0.77
CA LYS A 177 -20.55 9.14 -1.80
C LYS A 177 -21.20 10.43 -1.29
N MET A 178 -21.60 10.47 -0.02
CA MET A 178 -22.20 11.65 0.62
C MET A 178 -21.19 12.74 0.95
N ASP A 179 -19.90 12.41 1.07
CA ASP A 179 -18.81 13.33 1.37
C ASP A 179 -18.11 13.86 0.09
N THR A 180 -18.74 13.65 -1.07
CA THR A 180 -18.21 14.00 -2.38
C THR A 180 -19.19 14.85 -3.18
N SER A 181 -18.69 15.49 -4.22
CA SER A 181 -19.39 16.46 -5.03
C SER A 181 -19.29 16.12 -6.51
N LEU A 182 -20.10 16.79 -7.34
CA LEU A 182 -20.00 16.65 -8.79
C LEU A 182 -18.60 17.05 -9.30
N ASP A 183 -17.92 17.99 -8.65
CA ASP A 183 -16.58 18.45 -9.03
C ASP A 183 -15.57 17.30 -9.02
N ASP A 184 -15.73 16.33 -8.10
CA ASP A 184 -14.90 15.13 -8.03
C ASP A 184 -15.05 14.26 -9.28
N VAL A 185 -16.26 14.16 -9.82
CA VAL A 185 -16.55 13.44 -11.06
C VAL A 185 -16.05 14.23 -12.27
N LEU A 186 -16.32 15.54 -12.31
CA LEU A 186 -15.94 16.42 -13.42
C LEU A 186 -14.43 16.55 -13.57
N TYR A 187 -13.67 16.48 -12.48
CA TYR A 187 -12.21 16.41 -12.53
C TYR A 187 -11.73 15.31 -13.51
N PHE A 188 -12.32 14.12 -13.45
CA PHE A 188 -11.97 13.02 -14.34
C PHE A 188 -12.50 13.19 -15.76
N VAL A 189 -13.68 13.77 -15.93
CA VAL A 189 -14.22 14.13 -17.26
C VAL A 189 -13.28 15.10 -17.98
N HIS A 190 -12.81 16.12 -17.29
CA HIS A 190 -11.86 17.08 -17.86
C HIS A 190 -10.50 16.45 -18.12
N ARG A 191 -9.97 15.68 -17.16
CA ARG A 191 -8.67 15.01 -17.28
C ARG A 191 -8.63 13.99 -18.42
N PHE A 192 -9.73 13.24 -18.62
CA PHE A 192 -9.84 12.17 -19.60
C PHE A 192 -10.88 12.47 -20.69
N ASN A 193 -10.97 13.72 -21.14
CA ASN A 193 -11.96 14.20 -22.13
C ASN A 193 -12.05 13.32 -23.40
N HIS A 194 -10.93 12.79 -23.88
CA HIS A 194 -10.90 11.90 -25.05
C HIS A 194 -11.64 10.56 -24.83
N LEU A 195 -11.73 10.08 -23.59
CA LEU A 195 -12.48 8.87 -23.20
C LEU A 195 -13.87 9.21 -22.65
N LEU A 196 -14.01 10.40 -22.05
CA LEU A 196 -15.21 10.93 -21.40
C LEU A 196 -15.61 12.25 -22.06
N PRO A 197 -16.19 12.23 -23.27
CA PRO A 197 -16.56 13.45 -23.99
C PRO A 197 -17.86 14.08 -23.43
N TYR A 198 -17.93 14.30 -22.12
CA TYR A 198 -19.10 14.80 -21.38
C TYR A 198 -19.00 16.29 -21.05
N ASN A 199 -18.25 17.05 -21.85
CA ASN A 199 -17.99 18.48 -21.59
C ASN A 199 -19.10 19.42 -22.09
N GLN A 200 -20.10 18.89 -22.80
CA GLN A 200 -21.24 19.69 -23.25
C GLN A 200 -22.22 19.91 -22.09
N PRO A 201 -22.89 21.08 -21.99
CA PRO A 201 -23.81 21.38 -20.88
C PRO A 201 -24.83 20.27 -20.62
N ARG A 202 -25.48 19.78 -21.70
CA ARG A 202 -26.44 18.67 -21.61
C ARG A 202 -25.85 17.38 -21.04
N GLU A 203 -24.59 17.08 -21.36
CA GLU A 203 -23.92 15.87 -20.88
C GLU A 203 -23.54 16.01 -19.40
N GLN A 204 -23.16 17.21 -18.97
CA GLN A 204 -22.88 17.52 -17.56
C GLN A 204 -24.15 17.52 -16.72
N ASP A 205 -25.27 18.06 -17.23
CA ASP A 205 -26.58 17.99 -16.56
C ASP A 205 -26.98 16.54 -16.32
N GLN A 206 -26.88 15.69 -17.35
CA GLN A 206 -27.16 14.25 -17.23
C GLN A 206 -26.23 13.55 -16.25
N LEU A 207 -24.93 13.88 -16.25
CA LEU A 207 -23.98 13.32 -15.32
C LEU A 207 -24.25 13.75 -13.87
N ASN A 208 -24.70 14.99 -13.68
CA ASN A 208 -25.12 15.51 -12.38
C ASN A 208 -26.37 14.78 -11.87
N ASP A 209 -27.38 14.59 -12.72
CA ASP A 209 -28.58 13.82 -12.37
C ASP A 209 -28.21 12.38 -11.96
N GLU A 210 -27.34 11.72 -12.72
CA GLU A 210 -26.81 10.40 -12.38
C GLU A 210 -26.05 10.40 -11.03
N PHE A 211 -25.25 11.43 -10.76
CA PHE A 211 -24.49 11.56 -9.52
C PHE A 211 -25.41 11.78 -8.31
N LEU A 212 -26.41 12.65 -8.42
CA LEU A 212 -27.40 12.88 -7.38
C LEU A 212 -28.19 11.60 -7.09
N GLU A 213 -28.59 10.86 -8.13
CA GLU A 213 -29.27 9.58 -7.95
C GLU A 213 -28.38 8.53 -7.29
N TYR A 214 -27.09 8.48 -7.63
CA TYR A 214 -26.11 7.64 -6.96
C TYR A 214 -25.97 7.97 -5.47
N GLN A 215 -25.91 9.26 -5.12
CA GLN A 215 -25.84 9.69 -3.71
C GLN A 215 -27.07 9.26 -2.91
N MET A 216 -28.25 9.24 -3.53
CA MET A 216 -29.49 8.80 -2.90
C MET A 216 -29.62 7.28 -2.74
N MET A 217 -28.72 6.48 -3.33
CA MET A 217 -28.80 5.02 -3.20
C MET A 217 -28.43 4.55 -1.79
N GLU A 218 -29.19 3.60 -1.27
CA GLU A 218 -28.93 2.90 -0.03
C GLU A 218 -28.21 1.56 -0.29
N GLU A 219 -27.63 0.93 0.74
CA GLU A 219 -26.92 -0.35 0.55
C GLU A 219 -27.89 -1.46 0.12
N GLU A 220 -29.14 -1.34 0.55
CA GLU A 220 -30.28 -2.22 0.26
C GLU A 220 -30.70 -2.20 -1.22
N ASP A 221 -30.40 -1.11 -1.94
CA ASP A 221 -30.63 -1.00 -3.39
C ASP A 221 -29.68 -1.90 -4.20
N ILE A 222 -28.61 -2.40 -3.56
CA ILE A 222 -27.63 -3.28 -4.16
C ILE A 222 -27.85 -4.70 -3.62
N PRO A 223 -28.05 -5.71 -4.49
CA PRO A 223 -28.28 -7.08 -4.04
C PRO A 223 -27.14 -7.60 -3.15
N ALA A 224 -27.51 -8.29 -2.06
CA ALA A 224 -26.55 -8.88 -1.13
C ALA A 224 -25.53 -9.82 -1.81
N SER A 225 -25.89 -10.42 -2.95
CA SER A 225 -24.95 -11.23 -3.75
C SER A 225 -23.79 -10.40 -4.32
N ILE A 226 -24.05 -9.17 -4.76
CA ILE A 226 -23.02 -8.26 -5.27
C ILE A 226 -22.09 -7.83 -4.14
N TRP A 227 -22.66 -7.49 -2.98
CA TRP A 227 -21.87 -7.21 -1.78
C TRP A 227 -20.99 -8.38 -1.38
N GLY A 228 -21.54 -9.60 -1.42
CA GLY A 228 -20.81 -10.85 -1.17
C GLY A 228 -19.69 -11.12 -2.17
N GLU A 229 -19.91 -10.90 -3.47
CA GLU A 229 -18.88 -11.00 -4.51
C GLU A 229 -17.78 -9.94 -4.40
N ALA A 230 -18.12 -8.79 -3.82
CA ALA A 230 -17.17 -7.71 -3.62
C ALA A 230 -16.24 -7.93 -2.41
N VAL A 231 -16.55 -8.86 -1.49
CA VAL A 231 -15.72 -9.09 -0.29
C VAL A 231 -14.34 -9.64 -0.65
N ILE A 232 -13.29 -9.03 -0.13
CA ILE A 232 -11.90 -9.44 -0.39
C ILE A 232 -11.35 -10.28 0.77
N ARG A 233 -11.67 -9.91 2.02
CA ARG A 233 -11.24 -10.63 3.24
C ARG A 233 -12.21 -10.38 4.40
N THR A 234 -12.41 -11.43 5.19
CA THR A 234 -13.03 -11.44 6.52
C THR A 234 -11.97 -11.89 7.54
N ASN A 235 -11.11 -10.98 7.99
CA ASN A 235 -10.16 -11.23 9.09
C ASN A 235 -10.25 -10.08 10.13
N GLU A 236 -9.44 -10.16 11.21
CA GLU A 236 -9.39 -9.23 12.35
C GLU A 236 -9.32 -7.71 11.99
N ASP A 237 -8.95 -7.36 10.75
CA ASP A 237 -8.82 -5.98 10.26
C ASP A 237 -10.09 -5.39 9.60
N GLY A 238 -11.20 -6.15 9.54
CA GLY A 238 -12.51 -5.70 9.02
C GLY A 238 -12.84 -6.16 7.58
N GLU A 239 -14.07 -5.90 7.14
CA GLU A 239 -14.60 -6.24 5.82
C GLU A 239 -14.34 -5.12 4.79
N TYR A 240 -13.67 -5.48 3.69
CA TYR A 240 -13.40 -4.58 2.57
C TYR A 240 -14.08 -5.07 1.31
N HIS A 241 -14.74 -4.16 0.59
CA HIS A 241 -15.41 -4.46 -0.67
C HIS A 241 -14.68 -3.84 -1.84
N ARG A 242 -14.63 -4.61 -2.93
CA ARG A 242 -14.15 -4.19 -4.24
C ARG A 242 -15.17 -3.27 -4.89
N MET A 243 -14.85 -1.98 -4.97
CA MET A 243 -15.72 -1.03 -5.66
C MET A 243 -15.82 -1.32 -7.15
N ASP A 244 -14.85 -2.00 -7.78
CA ASP A 244 -14.97 -2.41 -9.19
C ASP A 244 -16.07 -3.44 -9.43
N ARG A 245 -16.39 -4.29 -8.44
CA ARG A 245 -17.53 -5.21 -8.55
C ARG A 245 -18.86 -4.46 -8.46
N LEU A 246 -18.95 -3.51 -7.53
CA LEU A 246 -20.11 -2.64 -7.40
C LEU A 246 -20.34 -1.81 -8.66
N TRP A 247 -19.31 -1.13 -9.17
CA TRP A 247 -19.43 -0.33 -10.38
C TRP A 247 -19.65 -1.17 -11.64
N GLY A 248 -19.23 -2.44 -11.63
CA GLY A 248 -19.65 -3.42 -12.64
C GLY A 248 -21.16 -3.64 -12.64
N TYR A 249 -21.77 -3.80 -11.46
CA TYR A 249 -23.22 -3.91 -11.30
C TYR A 249 -23.94 -2.59 -11.63
N LEU A 250 -23.52 -1.46 -11.06
CA LEU A 250 -24.14 -0.14 -11.31
C LEU A 250 -24.11 0.24 -12.78
N GLY A 251 -23.04 -0.11 -13.51
CA GLY A 251 -22.95 0.09 -14.96
C GLY A 251 -23.89 -0.79 -15.79
N SER A 252 -24.43 -1.87 -15.21
CA SER A 252 -25.41 -2.77 -15.84
C SER A 252 -26.86 -2.49 -15.39
N LEU A 253 -27.03 -1.70 -14.32
CA LEU A 253 -28.32 -1.41 -13.72
C LEU A 253 -29.20 -0.61 -14.69
N LYS A 254 -30.46 -1.00 -14.81
CA LYS A 254 -31.43 -0.36 -15.71
C LYS A 254 -32.57 0.25 -14.92
N ASN A 255 -33.08 1.38 -15.39
CA ASN A 255 -34.31 1.97 -14.88
C ASN A 255 -35.50 1.05 -15.21
N TRP A 256 -36.26 0.65 -14.20
CA TRP A 256 -37.39 -0.28 -14.37
C TRP A 256 -38.41 0.22 -15.40
N ALA A 257 -38.69 1.53 -15.40
CA ALA A 257 -39.69 2.13 -16.28
C ALA A 257 -39.23 2.29 -17.74
N SER A 258 -37.96 2.59 -17.98
CA SER A 258 -37.45 2.92 -19.32
C SER A 258 -36.62 1.80 -19.97
N GLY A 259 -36.11 0.85 -19.17
CA GLY A 259 -35.18 -0.19 -19.63
C GLY A 259 -33.80 0.34 -20.04
N ILE A 260 -33.55 1.65 -19.89
CA ILE A 260 -32.27 2.31 -20.18
C ILE A 260 -31.35 2.15 -18.97
N LEU A 261 -30.04 2.15 -19.20
CA LEU A 261 -29.05 2.15 -18.12
C LEU A 261 -29.32 3.31 -17.16
N LYS A 262 -29.20 3.02 -15.86
CA LYS A 262 -29.41 3.98 -14.78
C LYS A 262 -28.24 4.97 -14.69
N PHE A 263 -27.00 4.47 -14.80
CA PHE A 263 -25.78 5.27 -14.68
C PHE A 263 -24.85 5.15 -15.90
N PRO A 264 -25.29 5.48 -17.13
CA PRO A 264 -24.52 5.27 -18.35
C PRO A 264 -23.24 6.10 -18.45
N LYS A 265 -23.18 7.29 -17.84
CA LYS A 265 -21.98 8.16 -17.86
C LYS A 265 -21.16 7.98 -16.60
N LEU A 266 -21.78 8.07 -15.43
CA LEU A 266 -21.11 8.00 -14.13
C LEU A 266 -20.33 6.69 -13.97
N SER A 267 -20.92 5.56 -14.39
CA SER A 267 -20.23 4.26 -14.34
C SER A 267 -18.98 4.21 -15.21
N LYS A 268 -18.96 4.91 -16.35
CA LYS A 268 -17.76 5.01 -17.19
C LYS A 268 -16.67 5.85 -16.52
N VAL A 269 -17.05 6.94 -15.85
CA VAL A 269 -16.10 7.74 -15.07
C VAL A 269 -15.48 6.87 -13.97
N ALA A 270 -16.31 6.18 -13.19
CA ALA A 270 -15.83 5.30 -12.12
C ALA A 270 -14.94 4.16 -12.62
N GLN A 271 -15.29 3.52 -13.74
CA GLN A 271 -14.46 2.47 -14.36
C GLN A 271 -13.08 2.99 -14.78
N ILE A 272 -13.00 4.21 -15.34
CA ILE A 272 -11.70 4.82 -15.66
C ILE A 272 -10.89 5.07 -14.38
N VAL A 273 -11.51 5.62 -13.34
CA VAL A 273 -10.83 5.82 -12.04
C VAL A 273 -10.31 4.49 -11.48
N LEU A 274 -11.13 3.45 -11.49
CA LEU A 274 -10.76 2.11 -11.01
C LEU A 274 -9.72 1.41 -11.91
N SER A 275 -9.50 1.88 -13.13
CA SER A 275 -8.42 1.40 -14.00
C SER A 275 -7.08 2.07 -13.72
N LEU A 276 -7.04 3.12 -12.89
CA LEU A 276 -5.81 3.82 -12.57
C LEU A 276 -4.89 2.96 -11.70
N PRO A 277 -3.61 2.81 -12.08
CA PRO A 277 -2.66 2.06 -11.29
C PRO A 277 -2.36 2.83 -9.99
N HIS A 278 -2.48 2.12 -8.87
CA HIS A 278 -2.20 2.63 -7.51
C HIS A 278 -1.11 1.81 -6.80
N SER A 279 -0.87 0.60 -7.30
CA SER A 279 -0.01 -0.42 -6.70
C SER A 279 1.39 -0.33 -7.28
N ASN A 280 2.41 -0.38 -6.42
CA ASN A 280 3.78 -0.58 -6.87
C ASN A 280 4.06 -2.07 -7.15
N ALA A 281 3.20 -3.00 -6.71
CA ALA A 281 3.46 -4.43 -6.82
C ALA A 281 3.53 -4.94 -8.25
N ASP A 282 2.74 -4.39 -9.17
CA ASP A 282 2.78 -4.80 -10.58
C ASP A 282 4.06 -4.30 -11.27
N ALA A 283 4.49 -3.07 -10.95
CA ALA A 283 5.78 -2.54 -11.39
C ALA A 283 6.94 -3.34 -10.77
N GLU A 284 6.90 -3.61 -9.46
CA GLU A 284 7.92 -4.40 -8.75
C GLU A 284 8.00 -5.84 -9.25
N ARG A 285 6.87 -6.51 -9.52
CA ARG A 285 6.87 -7.84 -10.12
C ARG A 285 7.50 -7.80 -11.51
N THR A 286 7.18 -6.78 -12.31
CA THR A 286 7.80 -6.58 -13.62
C THR A 286 9.31 -6.34 -13.49
N PHE A 287 9.74 -5.50 -12.55
CA PHE A 287 11.14 -5.24 -12.26
C PHE A 287 11.89 -6.46 -11.70
N LEU A 288 11.24 -7.31 -10.91
CA LEU A 288 11.80 -8.58 -10.47
C LEU A 288 12.02 -9.52 -11.65
N VAL A 289 11.04 -9.63 -12.56
CA VAL A 289 11.20 -10.42 -13.79
C VAL A 289 12.35 -9.86 -14.64
N ILE A 290 12.44 -8.55 -14.80
CA ILE A 290 13.57 -7.90 -15.50
C ILE A 290 14.89 -8.22 -14.79
N GLY A 291 14.93 -8.08 -13.47
CA GLY A 291 16.12 -8.31 -12.64
C GLY A 291 16.63 -9.73 -12.75
N LEU A 292 15.75 -10.73 -12.68
CA LEU A 292 16.09 -12.14 -12.87
C LEU A 292 16.65 -12.45 -14.26
N ASN A 293 16.20 -11.73 -15.30
CA ASN A 293 16.72 -11.86 -16.67
C ASN A 293 17.97 -11.01 -16.95
N LYS A 294 18.39 -10.19 -15.97
CA LYS A 294 19.57 -9.33 -16.05
C LYS A 294 20.74 -9.79 -15.18
N THR A 295 20.47 -10.39 -14.02
CA THR A 295 21.51 -10.87 -13.10
C THR A 295 22.10 -12.20 -13.58
N ASP A 296 23.30 -12.52 -13.09
CA ASP A 296 24.23 -13.52 -13.64
C ASP A 296 23.69 -14.96 -13.80
N THR A 297 22.49 -15.25 -13.32
CA THR A 297 21.85 -16.57 -13.48
C THR A 297 21.28 -16.79 -14.89
N TRP A 298 20.87 -15.75 -15.65
CA TRP A 298 20.26 -15.88 -16.98
C TRP A 298 20.80 -14.84 -17.99
N LYS A 299 21.70 -15.27 -18.87
CA LYS A 299 22.15 -14.71 -20.19
C LYS A 299 22.22 -13.19 -20.48
N ARG A 300 22.03 -12.26 -19.53
CA ARG A 300 22.16 -10.79 -19.71
C ARG A 300 21.49 -10.29 -21.00
N LEU A 301 20.20 -10.54 -21.14
CA LEU A 301 19.44 -10.15 -22.33
C LEU A 301 19.48 -8.64 -22.53
N SER A 302 19.62 -8.19 -23.79
CA SER A 302 19.59 -6.76 -24.13
C SER A 302 18.22 -6.18 -23.78
N LEU A 303 18.23 -4.98 -23.18
CA LEU A 303 17.00 -4.27 -22.80
C LEU A 303 16.19 -3.92 -24.06
N ASP A 304 16.88 -3.38 -25.06
CA ASP A 304 16.31 -3.06 -26.37
C ASP A 304 16.19 -4.34 -27.20
N GLY A 305 14.98 -4.54 -27.75
CA GLY A 305 14.63 -5.75 -28.50
C GLY A 305 14.19 -6.88 -27.57
N THR A 306 15.05 -7.88 -27.39
CA THR A 306 14.66 -9.22 -26.90
C THR A 306 14.00 -9.21 -25.52
N LEU A 307 14.57 -8.53 -24.52
CA LEU A 307 14.00 -8.53 -23.18
C LEU A 307 12.66 -7.77 -23.15
N SER A 308 12.59 -6.61 -23.80
CA SER A 308 11.35 -5.84 -23.93
C SER A 308 10.24 -6.67 -24.59
N SER A 309 10.52 -7.30 -25.74
CA SER A 309 9.53 -8.14 -26.43
C SER A 309 9.06 -9.34 -25.59
N ILE A 310 9.97 -10.04 -24.90
CA ILE A 310 9.62 -11.17 -24.03
C ILE A 310 8.73 -10.70 -22.88
N ILE A 311 9.05 -9.57 -22.25
CA ILE A 311 8.25 -9.02 -21.16
C ILE A 311 6.88 -8.59 -21.69
N THR A 312 6.81 -7.89 -22.82
CA THR A 312 5.53 -7.50 -23.43
C THR A 312 4.66 -8.71 -23.70
N MET A 313 5.20 -9.76 -24.33
CA MET A 313 4.46 -11.01 -24.57
C MET A 313 3.97 -11.65 -23.27
N LYS A 314 4.84 -11.70 -22.25
CA LYS A 314 4.52 -12.28 -20.95
C LYS A 314 3.47 -11.50 -20.18
N MET A 315 3.47 -10.17 -20.30
CA MET A 315 2.49 -9.29 -19.66
C MET A 315 1.18 -9.22 -20.44
N SER A 316 1.20 -9.41 -21.77
CA SER A 316 -0.02 -9.47 -22.59
C SER A 316 -0.77 -10.80 -22.49
N SER A 317 -0.09 -11.87 -22.08
CA SER A 317 -0.71 -13.19 -21.95
C SER A 317 -1.47 -13.29 -20.63
N LEU A 318 -2.80 -13.30 -20.70
CA LEU A 318 -3.68 -13.56 -19.56
C LEU A 318 -3.71 -15.05 -19.17
N GLU A 319 -3.23 -15.93 -20.05
CA GLU A 319 -3.16 -17.38 -19.83
C GLU A 319 -1.74 -17.86 -19.47
N PRO A 320 -1.61 -18.98 -18.74
CA PRO A 320 -0.33 -19.63 -18.49
C PRO A 320 0.41 -19.96 -19.79
N CYS A 321 1.73 -19.80 -19.80
CA CYS A 321 2.55 -19.95 -21.01
C CYS A 321 2.44 -21.31 -21.72
N PHE A 322 2.05 -22.37 -21.01
CA PHE A 322 1.87 -23.70 -21.60
C PHE A 322 0.57 -23.85 -22.41
N ARG A 323 -0.35 -22.89 -22.32
CA ARG A 323 -1.56 -22.82 -23.17
C ARG A 323 -1.36 -21.97 -24.42
N TYR A 324 -0.25 -21.23 -24.49
CA TYR A 324 0.07 -20.44 -25.67
C TYR A 324 0.49 -21.36 -26.81
N GLU A 325 -0.36 -21.46 -27.82
CA GLU A 325 -0.01 -22.09 -29.09
C GLU A 325 0.51 -21.02 -30.06
N PRO A 326 1.82 -21.02 -30.40
CA PRO A 326 2.36 -20.05 -31.34
C PRO A 326 1.74 -20.24 -32.73
N PRO A 327 1.39 -19.15 -33.44
CA PRO A 327 0.90 -19.24 -34.80
C PRO A 327 1.85 -20.04 -35.69
N ALA A 328 1.31 -20.84 -36.62
CA ALA A 328 2.09 -21.71 -37.50
C ALA A 328 3.20 -20.98 -38.26
N GLU A 329 2.95 -19.71 -38.63
CA GLU A 329 3.93 -18.86 -39.30
C GLU A 329 5.15 -18.54 -38.41
N VAL A 330 4.93 -18.26 -37.12
CA VAL A 330 6.01 -18.02 -36.15
C VAL A 330 6.83 -19.30 -35.96
N VAL A 331 6.18 -20.46 -35.89
CA VAL A 331 6.85 -21.77 -35.78
C VAL A 331 7.72 -22.03 -37.01
N LYS A 332 7.21 -21.73 -38.21
CA LYS A 332 7.94 -21.91 -39.47
C LYS A 332 9.18 -21.01 -39.54
N GLN A 333 9.04 -19.73 -39.16
CA GLN A 333 10.16 -18.79 -39.12
C GLN A 333 11.21 -19.18 -38.07
N ALA A 334 10.78 -19.60 -36.88
CA ALA A 334 11.68 -20.06 -35.82
C ALA A 334 12.48 -21.31 -36.24
N LYS A 335 11.83 -22.28 -36.90
CA LYS A 335 12.51 -23.46 -37.46
C LYS A 335 13.56 -23.05 -38.49
N THR A 336 13.21 -22.12 -39.39
CA THR A 336 14.11 -21.62 -40.42
C THR A 336 15.34 -20.93 -39.81
N ALA A 337 15.13 -20.07 -38.82
CA ALA A 337 16.22 -19.40 -38.11
C ALA A 337 17.11 -20.39 -37.33
N THR A 338 16.53 -21.42 -36.72
CA THR A 338 17.28 -22.46 -35.99
C THR A 338 18.16 -23.28 -36.93
N VAL A 339 17.63 -23.67 -38.10
CA VAL A 339 18.41 -24.36 -39.13
C VAL A 339 19.54 -23.46 -39.63
N ALA A 340 19.27 -22.19 -39.91
CA ALA A 340 20.28 -21.24 -40.35
C ALA A 340 21.40 -21.02 -39.32
N TYR A 341 21.08 -21.00 -38.02
CA TYR A 341 22.07 -20.88 -36.95
C TYR A 341 22.89 -22.16 -36.73
N ASN A 342 22.29 -23.34 -36.89
CA ASN A 342 22.97 -24.61 -36.64
C ASN A 342 23.84 -25.07 -37.81
N THR A 343 23.50 -24.68 -39.05
CA THR A 343 24.23 -25.09 -40.27
C THR A 343 25.72 -24.70 -40.25
N PRO A 344 26.14 -23.54 -39.74
CA PRO A 344 27.56 -23.15 -39.59
C PRO A 344 28.26 -23.75 -38.35
N HIS A 345 27.54 -24.46 -37.48
CA HIS A 345 28.03 -24.99 -36.21
C HIS A 345 27.90 -26.53 -36.11
N LEU A 346 27.51 -27.17 -37.21
CA LEU A 346 27.59 -28.60 -37.49
C LEU A 346 28.81 -28.83 -38.38
#